data_AF-A0A0C9WH67-F1
#
_entry.id   AF-A0A0C9WH67-F1
#
_cell.length_a   1.000
_cell.length_b   1.000
_cell.length_c   1.000
_cell.angle_alpha   90.00
_cell.angle_beta   90.00
_cell.angle_gamma   90.00
#
_symmetry.space_group_name_H-M   'P 1'
#
loop_
_entity.id
_entity.type
_entity.pdbx_description
1 polymer ?
#
loop_
_entity_poly.entity_id
_entity_poly.type
_entity_poly.pdbx_seq_one_letter_code
_entity_poly.pdbx_strand_id
1 'polypeptide(L)'
;ISAQQADGVDFWQIHINNISSGNRTTSDGVISLMPNPSNRFIGRTEVIAKLKRHFFTNTNDSPQNRKFFLLYGMGGIGKTQICLKFVEEMYDSFSQVFWVDASSSGTILQALKGISQACALDGSPESALRWIGSLNENYILI
;
A
#
# COMPACT_ATOMS: atom_id res chain seq x y z
N ILE A 1 12.12 20.27 31.11
CA ILE A 1 12.47 20.34 29.67
C ILE A 1 11.20 19.94 28.93
N SER A 2 10.50 20.93 28.39
CA SER A 2 9.24 20.75 27.66
C SER A 2 9.57 20.19 26.29
N ALA A 3 9.14 18.97 25.99
CA ALA A 3 9.17 18.44 24.64
C ALA A 3 7.89 18.93 23.95
N GLN A 4 8.05 19.87 23.02
CA GLN A 4 6.98 20.38 22.19
C GLN A 4 6.38 19.21 21.38
N GLN A 5 5.08 19.02 21.57
CA GLN A 5 4.23 18.17 20.75
C GLN A 5 4.26 18.74 19.33
N ALA A 6 4.86 18.00 18.39
CA ALA A 6 4.67 18.27 16.98
C ALA A 6 3.31 17.68 16.58
N ASP A 7 2.34 18.55 16.38
CA ASP A 7 1.06 18.25 15.74
C ASP A 7 1.32 17.84 14.29
N GLY A 8 1.47 16.53 14.05
CA GLY A 8 1.68 15.96 12.74
C GLY A 8 0.36 15.78 11.98
N VAL A 9 -0.29 16.88 11.64
CA VAL A 9 -1.35 16.93 10.63
C VAL A 9 -0.75 16.71 9.23
N ASP A 10 -1.37 15.80 8.47
CA ASP A 10 -1.42 15.71 7.00
C ASP A 10 -0.16 15.40 6.16
N PHE A 11 0.67 14.44 6.55
CA PHE A 11 1.80 13.98 5.70
C PHE A 11 1.50 12.87 4.68
N TRP A 12 0.29 12.32 4.63
CA TRP A 12 -0.05 11.18 3.76
C TRP A 12 -0.97 11.51 2.56
N GLN A 13 -1.33 12.77 2.34
CA GLN A 13 -2.48 13.08 1.50
C GLN A 13 -2.18 13.26 0.01
N ILE A 14 -0.95 13.03 -0.46
CA ILE A 14 -0.58 13.33 -1.85
C ILE A 14 0.25 12.16 -2.43
N HIS A 15 -0.33 11.49 -3.44
CA HIS A 15 0.13 10.28 -4.16
C HIS A 15 -0.17 8.90 -3.59
N ILE A 16 -1.17 8.78 -2.70
CA ILE A 16 -1.93 7.53 -2.58
C ILE A 16 -3.18 7.74 -3.41
N ASN A 17 -3.44 6.91 -4.42
CA ASN A 17 -4.74 6.88 -5.11
C ASN A 17 -5.80 6.47 -4.07
N ASN A 18 -6.24 7.46 -3.29
CA ASN A 18 -7.28 7.34 -2.30
C ASN A 18 -8.59 7.34 -3.08
N ILE A 19 -9.05 6.13 -3.39
CA ILE A 19 -10.22 5.88 -4.23
C ILE A 19 -11.45 6.40 -3.47
N SER A 20 -11.76 7.67 -3.68
CA SER A 20 -13.02 8.29 -3.29
C SER A 20 -13.71 8.77 -4.55
N SER A 21 -14.81 8.11 -4.86
CA SER A 21 -15.80 8.61 -5.80
C SER A 21 -16.61 9.71 -5.10
N GLY A 22 -16.36 10.97 -5.42
CA GLY A 22 -17.38 12.01 -5.33
C GLY A 22 -18.05 12.12 -6.71
N ASN A 23 -19.36 12.08 -6.92
CA ASN A 23 -20.49 12.27 -6.01
C ASN A 23 -21.75 11.75 -6.75
N ARG A 24 -22.54 10.86 -6.11
CA ARG A 24 -24.03 10.87 -6.11
C ARG A 24 -24.59 9.68 -5.32
N THR A 25 -25.27 10.04 -4.24
CA THR A 25 -26.27 9.30 -3.45
C THR A 25 -25.80 8.07 -2.66
N THR A 26 -25.46 8.33 -1.39
CA THR A 26 -25.72 7.52 -0.18
C THR A 26 -26.18 6.08 -0.39
N SER A 27 -25.28 5.11 -0.13
CA SER A 27 -25.50 3.89 0.66
C SER A 27 -24.18 3.11 0.74
N ASP A 28 -23.80 2.72 1.96
CA ASP A 28 -22.64 1.94 2.38
C ASP A 28 -21.88 1.13 1.31
N GLY A 29 -20.57 1.38 1.17
CA GLY A 29 -19.72 0.67 0.21
C GLY A 29 -18.22 0.91 0.35
N VAL A 30 -17.69 0.67 1.56
CA VAL A 30 -16.29 0.33 1.94
C VAL A 30 -15.15 1.09 1.23
N ILE A 31 -14.60 2.07 1.97
CA ILE A 31 -13.25 2.65 1.79
C ILE A 31 -12.24 1.50 1.67
N SER A 32 -11.37 1.45 0.64
CA SER A 32 -10.19 0.57 0.73
C SER A 32 -9.21 1.22 1.70
N LEU A 33 -9.29 0.73 2.93
CA LEU A 33 -8.72 1.29 4.14
C LEU A 33 -7.23 0.98 4.19
N MET A 34 -6.36 1.90 3.75
CA MET A 34 -4.99 1.87 4.28
C MET A 34 -5.14 1.85 5.82
N PRO A 35 -4.71 0.78 6.51
CA PRO A 35 -4.97 0.68 7.93
C PRO A 35 -4.20 1.80 8.64
N ASN A 36 -4.77 2.36 9.70
CA ASN A 36 -4.13 3.49 10.36
C ASN A 36 -2.75 3.09 10.90
N PRO A 37 -1.67 3.79 10.52
CA PRO A 37 -0.37 3.57 11.13
C PRO A 37 -0.43 3.95 12.61
N SER A 38 0.18 3.13 13.45
CA SER A 38 0.28 3.40 14.89
C SER A 38 1.61 4.07 15.20
N ASN A 39 1.56 5.27 15.80
CA ASN A 39 2.76 5.95 16.32
C ASN A 39 3.44 5.21 17.48
N ARG A 40 2.78 4.20 18.06
CA ARG A 40 3.34 3.32 19.10
C ARG A 40 3.93 2.03 18.54
N PHE A 41 3.87 1.82 17.23
CA PHE A 41 4.48 0.65 16.61
C PHE A 41 6.01 0.81 16.60
N ILE A 42 6.67 0.13 17.52
CA ILE A 42 8.12 0.15 17.71
C ILE A 42 8.70 -1.26 17.61
N GLY A 43 10.00 -1.35 17.31
CA GLY A 43 10.69 -2.63 17.13
C GLY A 43 10.47 -3.26 15.75
N ARG A 44 10.64 -4.59 15.65
CA ARG A 44 10.58 -5.35 14.38
C ARG A 44 11.55 -4.85 13.28
N THR A 45 12.57 -4.12 13.69
CA THR A 45 13.61 -3.55 12.83
C THR A 45 14.31 -4.62 11.99
N GLU A 46 14.53 -5.83 12.53
CA GLU A 46 15.11 -6.94 11.77
C GLU A 46 14.21 -7.40 10.61
N VAL A 47 12.89 -7.44 10.82
CA VAL A 47 11.94 -7.84 9.77
C VAL A 47 11.88 -6.77 8.69
N ILE A 48 11.85 -5.49 9.09
CA ILE A 48 11.89 -4.35 8.17
C ILE A 48 13.20 -4.32 7.39
N ALA A 49 14.34 -4.54 8.05
CA ALA A 49 15.65 -4.63 7.39
C ALA A 49 15.70 -5.79 6.38
N LYS A 50 15.07 -6.93 6.70
CA LYS A 50 14.95 -8.07 5.77
C LYS A 50 14.09 -7.72 4.55
N LEU A 51 12.98 -7.00 4.73
CA LEU A 51 12.17 -6.48 3.64
C LEU A 51 12.98 -5.54 2.74
N LYS A 52 13.65 -4.54 3.33
CA LYS A 52 14.50 -3.58 2.60
C LYS A 52 15.59 -4.28 1.79
N ARG A 53 16.28 -5.25 2.42
CA ARG A 53 17.32 -6.04 1.75
C ARG A 53 16.74 -6.82 0.57
N HIS A 54 15.61 -7.50 0.75
CA HIS A 54 14.97 -8.28 -0.30
C HIS A 54 14.57 -7.43 -1.52
N PHE A 55 13.91 -6.29 -1.29
CA PHE A 55 13.42 -5.46 -2.39
C PHE A 55 14.53 -4.64 -3.06
N PHE A 56 15.49 -4.08 -2.32
CA PHE A 56 16.37 -3.01 -2.83
C PHE A 56 17.87 -3.33 -2.94
N THR A 57 18.39 -4.38 -2.30
CA THR A 57 19.86 -4.60 -2.30
C THR A 57 20.37 -5.58 -3.35
N ASN A 58 19.49 -6.33 -4.01
CA ASN A 58 19.91 -7.29 -5.03
C ASN A 58 19.90 -6.62 -6.41
N THR A 59 21.00 -5.93 -6.75
CA THR A 59 21.21 -5.20 -8.01
C THR A 59 21.51 -6.10 -9.21
N ASN A 60 21.68 -7.41 -8.97
CA ASN A 60 21.90 -8.41 -10.02
C ASN A 60 20.61 -9.02 -10.57
N ASP A 61 19.45 -8.65 -10.02
CA ASP A 61 18.18 -9.07 -10.57
C ASP A 61 17.94 -8.36 -11.90
N SER A 62 17.50 -9.11 -12.92
CA SER A 62 17.06 -8.51 -14.17
C SER A 62 15.96 -7.48 -13.86
N PRO A 63 15.93 -6.32 -14.54
CA PRO A 63 14.98 -5.23 -14.27
C PRO A 63 13.49 -5.59 -14.49
N GLN A 64 13.17 -6.85 -14.78
CA GLN A 64 11.83 -7.33 -15.12
C GLN A 64 11.22 -8.29 -14.09
N ASN A 65 11.94 -8.67 -13.03
CA ASN A 65 11.39 -9.63 -12.06
C ASN A 65 10.63 -8.93 -10.92
N ARG A 66 9.31 -9.15 -10.88
CA ARG A 66 8.47 -8.78 -9.73
C ARG A 66 8.92 -9.56 -8.49
N LYS A 67 9.18 -8.86 -7.40
CA LYS A 67 9.58 -9.45 -6.12
C LYS A 67 8.38 -9.64 -5.20
N PHE A 68 8.36 -10.74 -4.46
CA PHE A 68 7.27 -11.10 -3.55
C PHE A 68 7.82 -11.43 -2.18
N PHE A 69 7.15 -10.93 -1.13
CA PHE A 69 7.51 -11.22 0.25
C PHE A 69 6.26 -11.59 1.05
N LEU A 70 6.25 -12.78 1.65
CA LEU A 70 5.14 -13.26 2.49
C LEU A 70 5.41 -12.96 3.96
N LEU A 71 4.58 -12.09 4.56
CA LEU A 71 4.51 -11.93 6.01
C LEU A 71 3.43 -12.84 6.60
N TYR A 72 3.84 -13.80 7.42
CA TYR A 72 2.94 -14.74 8.09
C TYR A 72 3.17 -14.75 9.60
N GLY A 73 2.17 -15.21 10.35
CA GLY A 73 2.20 -15.26 11.82
C GLY A 73 0.81 -15.07 12.42
N MET A 74 0.72 -15.18 13.75
CA MET A 74 -0.54 -15.11 14.51
C MET A 74 -1.32 -13.81 14.23
N GLY A 75 -2.64 -13.86 14.40
CA GLY A 75 -3.49 -12.67 14.41
C GLY A 75 -2.98 -11.64 15.43
N GLY A 76 -3.08 -10.34 15.11
CA GLY A 76 -2.67 -9.27 16.02
C GLY A 76 -1.15 -9.07 16.19
N ILE A 77 -0.29 -9.90 15.61
CA ILE A 77 1.19 -9.79 15.78
C ILE A 77 1.81 -8.54 15.11
N GLY A 78 1.01 -7.75 14.40
CA GLY A 78 1.43 -6.48 13.79
C GLY A 78 1.89 -6.57 12.33
N LYS A 79 1.57 -7.63 11.58
CA LYS A 79 1.97 -7.79 10.15
C LYS A 79 1.63 -6.56 9.30
N THR A 80 0.40 -6.07 9.40
CA THR A 80 -0.06 -4.86 8.72
C THR A 80 0.75 -3.62 9.14
N GLN A 81 1.08 -3.49 10.42
CA GLN A 81 1.91 -2.39 10.93
C GLN A 81 3.36 -2.49 10.44
N ILE A 82 3.88 -3.70 10.23
CA ILE A 82 5.18 -3.90 9.58
C ILE A 82 5.13 -3.38 8.13
N CYS A 83 4.08 -3.70 7.36
CA CYS A 83 3.92 -3.18 6.00
C CYS A 83 3.84 -1.64 5.99
N LEU A 84 3.01 -1.06 6.86
CA LEU A 84 2.88 0.39 6.99
C LEU A 84 4.22 1.05 7.33
N LYS A 85 4.94 0.48 8.29
CA LYS A 85 6.26 1.00 8.69
C LYS A 85 7.29 0.86 7.57
N PHE A 86 7.26 -0.23 6.82
CA PHE A 86 8.14 -0.44 5.68
C PHE A 86 7.89 0.57 4.57
N VAL A 87 6.63 0.83 4.21
CA VAL A 87 6.26 1.86 3.23
C VAL A 87 6.67 3.24 3.72
N GLU A 88 6.44 3.54 5.00
CA GLU A 88 6.88 4.80 5.61
C GLU A 88 8.39 5.00 5.47
N GLU A 89 9.19 3.99 5.80
CA GLU A 89 10.64 4.08 5.73
C GLU A 89 11.22 4.02 4.30
N MET A 90 10.40 3.69 3.29
CA MET A 90 10.78 3.54 1.89
C MET A 90 9.94 4.42 0.96
N TYR A 91 9.30 5.47 1.49
CA TYR A 91 8.33 6.28 0.76
C TYR A 91 8.88 6.80 -0.58
N ASP A 92 10.09 7.37 -0.56
CA ASP A 92 10.74 7.93 -1.75
C ASP A 92 11.16 6.87 -2.80
N SER A 93 11.04 5.59 -2.45
CA SER A 93 11.43 4.47 -3.33
C SER A 93 10.28 3.91 -4.16
N PHE A 94 9.04 4.33 -3.88
CA PHE A 94 7.84 3.86 -4.60
C PHE A 94 7.08 5.04 -5.21
N SER A 95 6.80 4.94 -6.50
CA SER A 95 5.92 5.88 -7.21
C SER A 95 4.45 5.70 -6.82
N GLN A 96 4.06 4.48 -6.47
CA GLN A 96 2.69 4.09 -6.17
C GLN A 96 2.65 3.01 -5.09
N VAL A 97 1.67 3.13 -4.19
CA VAL A 97 1.34 2.15 -3.14
C VAL A 97 -0.10 1.70 -3.32
N PHE A 98 -0.31 0.42 -3.61
CA PHE A 98 -1.63 -0.18 -3.76
C PHE A 98 -1.96 -1.02 -2.53
N TRP A 99 -3.09 -0.73 -1.89
CA TRP A 99 -3.64 -1.54 -0.80
C TRP A 99 -4.83 -2.34 -1.29
N VAL A 100 -4.72 -3.67 -1.23
CA VAL A 100 -5.74 -4.61 -1.70
C VAL A 100 -6.16 -5.51 -0.55
N ASP A 101 -7.42 -5.38 -0.12
CA ASP A 101 -8.01 -6.36 0.78
C ASP A 101 -8.27 -7.68 0.04
N ALA A 102 -7.35 -8.63 0.24
CA ALA A 102 -7.41 -9.97 -0.32
C ALA A 102 -8.20 -10.98 0.53
N SER A 103 -9.04 -10.54 1.47
CA SER A 103 -9.84 -11.42 2.33
C SER A 103 -10.88 -12.26 1.57
N SER A 104 -11.34 -11.80 0.40
CA SER A 104 -12.24 -12.53 -0.48
C SER A 104 -12.05 -12.14 -1.95
N SER A 105 -12.54 -12.96 -2.89
CA SER A 105 -12.57 -12.59 -4.30
C SER A 105 -13.36 -11.30 -4.55
N GLY A 106 -14.43 -11.06 -3.77
CA GLY A 106 -15.25 -9.85 -3.88
C GLY A 106 -14.48 -8.58 -3.50
N THR A 107 -13.73 -8.61 -2.40
CA THR A 107 -12.93 -7.47 -1.94
C THR A 107 -11.75 -7.19 -2.89
N ILE A 108 -11.14 -8.22 -3.48
CA ILE A 108 -10.12 -8.06 -4.53
C ILE A 108 -10.70 -7.36 -5.75
N LEU A 109 -11.84 -7.84 -6.27
CA LEU A 109 -12.49 -7.24 -7.43
C LEU A 109 -12.90 -5.78 -7.15
N GLN A 110 -13.41 -5.50 -5.96
CA GLN A 110 -13.77 -4.14 -5.56
C GLN A 110 -12.54 -3.22 -5.53
N ALA A 111 -11.42 -3.67 -4.95
CA ALA A 111 -10.18 -2.90 -4.93
C ALA A 111 -9.67 -2.62 -6.37
N LEU A 112 -9.65 -3.62 -7.25
CA LEU A 112 -9.21 -3.46 -8.64
C LEU A 112 -10.12 -2.53 -9.45
N LYS A 113 -11.45 -2.62 -9.28
CA LYS A 113 -12.40 -1.67 -9.89
C LYS A 113 -12.12 -0.24 -9.42
N GLY A 114 -11.86 -0.06 -8.13
CA GLY A 114 -11.50 1.23 -7.56
C GLY A 114 -10.24 1.81 -8.18
N ILE A 115 -9.18 1.01 -8.36
CA ILE A 115 -7.95 1.42 -9.06
C ILE A 115 -8.27 1.82 -10.50
N SER A 116 -9.04 1.01 -11.22
CA SER A 116 -9.46 1.28 -12.60
C SER A 116 -10.15 2.64 -12.73
N GLN A 117 -11.08 2.94 -11.83
CA GLN A 117 -11.80 4.22 -11.79
C GLN A 117 -10.89 5.39 -11.43
N ALA A 118 -10.03 5.25 -10.42
CA ALA A 118 -9.11 6.31 -10.00
C ALA A 118 -8.09 6.68 -11.09
N CYS A 119 -7.71 5.70 -11.91
CA CYS A 119 -6.82 5.91 -13.06
C CYS A 119 -7.57 6.28 -14.36
N ALA A 120 -8.85 6.65 -14.27
CA ALA A 120 -9.70 7.04 -15.41
C ALA A 120 -9.73 5.99 -16.54
N LEU A 121 -9.70 4.71 -16.19
CA LEU A 121 -9.86 3.58 -17.12
C LEU A 121 -11.36 3.25 -17.29
N ASP A 122 -11.67 2.06 -17.80
CA ASP A 122 -13.03 1.57 -18.06
C ASP A 122 -13.79 1.05 -16.82
N GLY A 123 -13.17 1.11 -15.63
CA GLY A 123 -13.74 0.59 -14.40
C GLY A 123 -13.67 -0.95 -14.26
N SER A 124 -13.04 -1.66 -15.20
CA SER A 124 -12.86 -3.11 -15.12
C SER A 124 -11.62 -3.49 -14.29
N PRO A 125 -11.67 -4.60 -13.55
CA PRO A 125 -10.49 -5.17 -12.89
C PRO A 125 -9.35 -5.50 -13.84
N GLU A 126 -9.67 -5.98 -15.04
CA GLU A 126 -8.72 -6.39 -16.07
C GLU A 126 -7.88 -5.21 -16.56
N SER A 127 -8.51 -4.06 -16.79
CA SER A 127 -7.83 -2.83 -17.16
C SER A 127 -6.93 -2.32 -16.03
N ALA A 128 -7.35 -2.43 -14.76
CA ALA A 128 -6.48 -2.10 -13.63
C ALA A 128 -5.25 -3.00 -13.57
N LEU A 129 -5.40 -4.32 -13.70
CA LEU A 129 -4.27 -5.25 -13.71
C LEU A 129 -3.31 -5.01 -14.87
N ARG A 130 -3.85 -4.74 -16.06
CA ARG A 130 -3.05 -4.40 -17.25
C ARG A 130 -2.27 -3.11 -17.01
N TRP A 131 -2.93 -2.09 -16.45
CA TRP A 131 -2.31 -0.80 -16.16
C TRP A 131 -1.19 -0.93 -15.12
N ILE A 132 -1.46 -1.58 -13.96
CA ILE A 132 -0.44 -1.87 -12.94
C ILE A 132 0.74 -2.62 -13.56
N GLY A 133 0.45 -3.62 -14.42
CA GLY A 133 1.47 -4.41 -15.09
C GLY A 133 2.29 -3.65 -16.14
N SER A 134 1.82 -2.50 -16.59
CA SER A 134 2.50 -1.61 -17.54
C SER A 134 3.32 -0.50 -16.88
N LEU A 135 3.28 -0.38 -15.55
CA LEU A 135 4.07 0.61 -14.82
C LEU A 135 5.57 0.27 -14.95
N ASN A 136 6.35 1.25 -15.42
CA ASN A 136 7.81 1.15 -15.50
C ASN A 136 8.49 1.63 -14.21
N GLU A 137 7.78 2.41 -13.41
CA GLU A 137 8.26 2.92 -12.14
C GLU A 137 8.07 1.88 -11.03
N ASN A 138 8.91 1.96 -10.00
CA ASN A 138 8.80 1.09 -8.84
C ASN A 138 7.45 1.34 -8.14
N TYR A 139 6.68 0.27 -7.93
CA TYR A 139 5.44 0.29 -7.18
C TYR A 139 5.43 -0.85 -6.17
N ILE A 140 4.58 -0.73 -5.15
CA ILE A 140 4.31 -1.79 -4.18
C ILE A 140 2.82 -2.09 -4.12
N LEU A 141 2.49 -3.37 -4.01
CA LEU A 141 1.14 -3.86 -3.81
C LEU A 141 1.12 -4.68 -2.51
N ILE A 142 0.23 -4.30 -1.60
CA ILE A 142 0.09 -4.87 -0.25
C ILE A 142 -1.30 -5.45 -0.08
#